data_AF-A0A0C2D0Y4-F1
#
_entry.id   AF-A0A0C2D0Y4-F1
#
_cell.length_a   1.000
_cell.length_b   1.000
_cell.length_c   1.000
_cell.angle_alpha   90.00
_cell.angle_beta   90.00
_cell.angle_gamma   90.00
#
_symmetry.space_group_name_H-M   'P 1'
#
loop_
_entity.id
_entity.type
_entity.pdbx_description
1 polymer ?
#
loop_
_entity_poly.entity_id
_entity_poly.type
_entity_poly.pdbx_seq_one_letter_code
_entity_poly.pdbx_strand_id
1 'polypeptide(L)'
;MGHLEPIAIPCKVHGCTSTWSWEREGQLRAWATLDAQDHVTELPQPPRRMCNGCFEFVRGRGDREVACGRPECEKTWTYKTGAQLQDFLAGRTQDPIRLCEDCSRSQFVISSAGGAVPAGAEVMPCQVAGCSGSWVYAPGMSLSTADPDAAEPPLDRMCDDCRVQRDAPGRDPRRMSAGQADQADQAAAQIAAATDESDPSADESSQQAPAAADEIAD
;
A
#
# COMPACT_ATOMS: atom_id res chain seq x y z
N MET A 1 -36.43 46.32 16.26
CA MET A 1 -35.79 45.00 16.11
C MET A 1 -34.99 45.02 14.82
N GLY A 2 -33.73 45.45 14.92
CA GLY A 2 -32.90 45.87 13.80
C GLY A 2 -32.49 44.73 12.88
N HIS A 3 -32.81 44.92 11.61
CA HIS A 3 -32.21 44.42 10.37
C HIS A 3 -30.98 43.49 10.52
N LEU A 4 -31.20 42.20 10.80
CA LEU A 4 -30.22 41.17 10.44
C LEU A 4 -30.28 41.02 8.91
N GLU A 5 -29.29 41.57 8.23
CA GLU A 5 -29.16 41.48 6.78
C GLU A 5 -28.56 40.12 6.38
N PRO A 6 -28.88 39.61 5.18
CA PRO A 6 -28.23 38.41 4.66
C PRO A 6 -26.72 38.62 4.55
N ILE A 7 -25.94 37.75 5.18
CA ILE A 7 -24.46 37.82 5.14
C ILE A 7 -23.95 36.91 4.03
N ALA A 8 -23.10 37.44 3.15
CA ALA A 8 -22.43 36.63 2.13
C ALA A 8 -21.24 35.88 2.74
N ILE A 9 -21.29 34.54 2.72
CA ILE A 9 -20.24 33.66 3.26
C ILE A 9 -19.53 32.95 2.10
N PRO A 10 -18.20 32.79 2.14
CA PRO A 10 -17.47 32.04 1.13
C PRO A 10 -17.92 30.58 1.06
N CYS A 11 -17.89 30.02 -0.15
CA CYS A 11 -18.12 28.61 -0.37
C CYS A 11 -17.08 27.75 0.36
N LYS A 12 -17.52 26.62 0.94
CA LYS A 12 -16.63 25.64 1.57
C LYS A 12 -15.64 25.00 0.58
N VAL A 13 -15.97 24.96 -0.71
CA VAL A 13 -15.18 24.24 -1.71
C VAL A 13 -13.90 25.01 -2.03
N HIS A 14 -12.75 24.35 -1.86
CA HIS A 14 -11.46 24.92 -2.22
C HIS A 14 -11.43 25.30 -3.71
N GLY A 15 -10.93 26.51 -4.01
CA GLY A 15 -10.88 27.05 -5.37
C GLY A 15 -12.18 27.71 -5.86
N CYS A 16 -13.29 27.61 -5.12
CA CYS A 16 -14.53 28.31 -5.47
C CYS A 16 -14.51 29.74 -4.90
N THR A 17 -14.69 30.74 -5.76
CA THR A 17 -14.77 32.16 -5.39
C THR A 17 -16.20 32.62 -5.09
N SER A 18 -17.20 31.76 -5.32
CA SER A 18 -18.59 32.08 -5.07
C SER A 18 -18.92 32.11 -3.58
N THR A 19 -19.92 32.91 -3.23
CA THR A 19 -20.48 32.98 -1.88
C THR A 19 -21.88 32.38 -1.84
N TRP A 20 -22.38 32.14 -0.65
CA TRP A 20 -23.78 31.82 -0.39
C TRP A 20 -24.35 32.77 0.67
N SER A 21 -25.65 33.01 0.65
CA SER A 21 -26.31 33.93 1.58
C SER A 21 -26.74 33.22 2.86
N TRP A 22 -26.30 33.76 3.99
CA TRP A 22 -26.80 33.36 5.30
C TRP A 22 -28.02 34.17 5.64
N GLU A 23 -29.19 33.58 5.40
CA GLU A 23 -30.46 34.22 5.70
C GLU A 23 -30.65 34.46 7.20
N ARG A 24 -31.44 35.49 7.50
CA ARG A 24 -31.76 35.93 8.86
C ARG A 24 -32.24 34.78 9.75
N GLU A 25 -33.10 33.92 9.24
CA GLU A 25 -33.64 32.78 9.99
C GLU A 25 -32.54 31.77 10.35
N GLY A 26 -31.56 31.60 9.45
CA GLY A 26 -30.39 30.78 9.71
C GLY A 26 -29.49 31.38 10.78
N GLN A 27 -29.33 32.71 10.78
CA GLN A 27 -28.58 33.44 11.80
C GLN A 27 -29.27 33.35 13.17
N LEU A 28 -30.58 33.60 13.23
CA LEU A 28 -31.38 33.51 14.46
C LEU A 28 -31.35 32.10 15.05
N ARG A 29 -31.44 31.06 14.22
CA ARG A 29 -31.33 29.67 14.69
C ARG A 29 -29.96 29.37 15.30
N ALA A 30 -28.88 29.87 14.69
CA ALA A 30 -27.53 29.71 15.23
C ALA A 30 -27.37 30.45 16.57
N TRP A 31 -27.90 31.68 16.67
CA TRP A 31 -27.97 32.43 17.92
C TRP A 31 -28.73 31.68 19.02
N ALA A 32 -29.94 31.19 18.72
CA ALA A 32 -30.74 30.43 19.68
C ALA A 32 -30.06 29.13 20.15
N THR A 33 -29.22 28.52 19.30
CA THR A 33 -28.46 27.30 19.68
C THR A 33 -27.31 27.62 20.63
N LEU A 34 -26.69 28.79 20.51
CA LEU A 34 -25.59 29.22 21.40
C LEU A 34 -26.09 29.80 22.72
N ASP A 35 -27.24 30.48 22.74
CA ASP A 35 -27.87 30.97 23.98
C ASP A 35 -28.24 29.80 24.93
N ALA A 36 -28.55 28.63 24.36
CA ALA A 36 -28.76 27.40 25.11
C ALA A 36 -27.47 26.78 25.68
N GLN A 37 -26.28 27.30 25.32
CA GLN A 37 -24.99 26.83 25.80
C GLN A 37 -24.41 27.84 26.81
N ASP A 38 -24.34 27.41 28.07
CA ASP A 38 -24.02 28.22 29.26
C ASP A 38 -22.57 28.78 29.29
N HIS A 39 -21.78 28.62 28.22
CA HIS A 39 -20.33 28.91 28.17
C HIS A 39 -19.83 29.55 26.87
N VAL A 40 -20.70 30.15 26.04
CA VAL A 40 -20.28 30.68 24.73
C VAL A 40 -20.10 32.20 24.78
N THR A 41 -18.85 32.64 24.82
CA THR A 41 -18.46 34.06 24.81
C THR A 41 -18.26 34.62 23.39
N GLU A 42 -18.37 33.78 22.35
CA GLU A 42 -18.06 34.14 20.95
C GLU A 42 -19.30 34.17 20.05
N LEU A 43 -19.26 35.03 19.01
CA LEU A 43 -20.33 35.15 18.02
C LEU A 43 -20.55 33.84 17.24
N PRO A 44 -21.80 33.51 16.85
CA PRO A 44 -22.10 32.32 16.07
C PRO A 44 -21.32 32.26 14.77
N GLN A 45 -20.46 31.26 14.67
CA GLN A 45 -19.70 30.99 13.47
C GLN A 45 -20.65 30.47 12.37
N PRO A 46 -20.61 31.07 11.17
CA PRO A 46 -21.41 30.59 10.06
C PRO A 46 -21.07 29.14 9.70
N PRO A 47 -22.07 28.30 9.37
CA PRO A 47 -21.81 26.92 9.00
C PRO A 47 -21.04 26.84 7.69
N ARG A 48 -20.08 25.91 7.59
CA ARG A 48 -19.35 25.69 6.32
C ARG A 48 -20.26 24.97 5.31
N ARG A 49 -20.83 25.71 4.36
CA ARG A 49 -21.71 25.19 3.29
C ARG A 49 -21.16 25.44 1.89
N MET A 50 -21.62 24.63 0.94
CA MET A 50 -21.34 24.84 -0.49
C MET A 50 -22.28 25.93 -1.02
N CYS A 51 -21.83 26.71 -2.01
CA CYS A 51 -22.71 27.62 -2.72
C CYS A 51 -23.71 26.86 -3.60
N ASN A 52 -24.78 27.54 -4.03
CA ASN A 52 -25.83 26.94 -4.85
C ASN A 52 -25.28 26.31 -6.14
N GLY A 53 -24.33 26.97 -6.82
CA GLY A 53 -23.73 26.43 -8.04
C GLY A 53 -22.95 25.13 -7.81
N CYS A 54 -22.14 25.07 -6.73
CA CYS A 54 -21.44 23.83 -6.38
C CYS A 54 -22.41 22.73 -5.92
N PHE A 55 -23.47 23.09 -5.20
CA PHE A 55 -24.50 22.14 -4.76
C PHE A 55 -25.26 21.55 -5.95
N GLU A 56 -25.69 22.38 -6.89
CA GLU A 56 -26.37 21.96 -8.12
C GLU A 56 -25.47 21.09 -9.00
N PHE A 57 -24.18 21.41 -9.08
CA PHE A 57 -23.21 20.57 -9.81
C PHE A 57 -23.15 19.16 -9.23
N VAL A 58 -23.01 19.04 -7.91
CA VAL A 58 -22.94 17.73 -7.24
C VAL A 58 -24.27 16.98 -7.30
N ARG A 59 -25.40 17.70 -7.30
CA ARG A 59 -26.72 17.08 -7.43
C ARG A 59 -27.02 16.63 -8.86
N GLY A 60 -26.53 17.38 -9.85
CA GLY A 60 -26.77 17.12 -11.28
C GLY A 60 -25.80 16.13 -11.90
N ARG A 61 -24.61 15.93 -11.31
CA ARG A 61 -23.59 14.99 -11.81
C ARG A 61 -23.36 13.91 -10.76
N GLY A 62 -23.45 12.65 -11.19
CA GLY A 62 -23.10 11.51 -10.37
C GLY A 62 -21.65 11.07 -10.57
N ASP A 63 -21.27 10.08 -9.78
CA ASP A 63 -20.01 9.36 -9.98
C ASP A 63 -20.08 8.62 -11.32
N ARG A 64 -19.02 8.72 -12.13
CA ARG A 64 -18.93 8.06 -13.44
C ARG A 64 -17.71 7.17 -13.51
N GLU A 65 -17.78 6.13 -14.33
CA GLU A 65 -16.64 5.29 -14.63
C GLU A 65 -15.87 5.84 -15.84
N VAL A 66 -14.56 6.00 -15.69
CA VAL A 66 -13.65 6.50 -16.73
C VAL A 66 -12.62 5.41 -17.03
N ALA A 67 -12.23 5.27 -18.29
CA ALA A 67 -11.22 4.29 -18.70
C ALA A 67 -9.86 4.55 -18.03
N CYS A 68 -9.13 3.46 -17.76
CA CYS A 68 -7.76 3.52 -17.29
C CYS A 68 -6.88 4.22 -18.35
N GLY A 69 -6.01 5.12 -17.90
CA GLY A 69 -5.07 5.84 -18.75
C GLY A 69 -3.91 4.99 -19.28
N ARG A 70 -3.81 3.71 -18.91
CA ARG A 70 -2.76 2.80 -19.39
C ARG A 70 -3.16 2.21 -20.74
N PRO A 71 -2.30 2.31 -21.78
CA PRO A 71 -2.54 1.59 -23.02
C PRO A 71 -2.55 0.08 -22.72
N GLU A 72 -3.50 -0.66 -23.29
CA GLU A 72 -3.75 -2.10 -23.03
C GLU A 72 -4.50 -2.45 -21.74
N CYS A 73 -4.96 -1.47 -20.95
CA CYS A 73 -5.82 -1.73 -19.78
C CYS A 73 -7.27 -1.36 -20.05
N GLU A 74 -8.16 -2.36 -20.11
CA GLU A 74 -9.61 -2.15 -20.32
C GLU A 74 -10.39 -1.82 -19.04
N LYS A 75 -9.70 -1.77 -17.89
CA LYS A 75 -10.34 -1.48 -16.59
C LYS A 75 -10.74 -0.02 -16.49
N THR A 76 -11.76 0.26 -15.69
CA THR A 76 -12.21 1.62 -15.38
C THR A 76 -11.83 2.03 -13.96
N TRP A 77 -11.94 3.32 -13.68
CA TRP A 77 -11.84 3.88 -12.33
C TRP A 77 -13.02 4.82 -12.07
N THR A 78 -13.41 4.93 -10.80
CA THR A 78 -14.54 5.77 -10.41
C THR A 78 -14.10 7.23 -10.29
N TYR A 79 -14.56 8.05 -11.23
CA TYR A 79 -14.39 9.49 -11.17
C TYR A 79 -15.46 10.11 -10.29
N LYS A 80 -15.11 10.31 -9.02
CA LYS A 80 -16.03 10.86 -8.01
C LYS A 80 -16.44 12.29 -8.32
N THR A 81 -17.69 12.61 -8.02
CA THR A 81 -18.31 13.92 -8.23
C THR A 81 -17.54 15.06 -7.56
N GLY A 82 -16.97 14.82 -6.38
CA GLY A 82 -16.12 15.81 -5.69
C GLY A 82 -14.85 16.17 -6.47
N ALA A 83 -14.21 15.19 -7.11
CA ALA A 83 -13.04 15.41 -7.97
C ALA A 83 -13.45 16.10 -9.28
N GLN A 84 -14.58 15.69 -9.87
CA GLN A 84 -15.17 16.36 -11.04
C GLN A 84 -15.42 17.85 -10.77
N LEU A 85 -15.92 18.20 -9.58
CA LEU A 85 -16.15 19.60 -9.19
C LEU A 85 -14.83 20.37 -9.08
N GLN A 86 -13.78 19.77 -8.53
CA GLN A 86 -12.47 20.40 -8.43
C GLN A 86 -11.85 20.65 -9.80
N ASP A 87 -11.97 19.70 -10.73
CA ASP A 87 -11.50 19.88 -12.10
C ASP A 87 -12.30 20.95 -12.85
N PHE A 88 -13.63 20.98 -12.67
CA PHE A 88 -14.49 22.02 -13.22
C PHE A 88 -14.11 23.43 -12.72
N LEU A 89 -13.88 23.59 -11.42
CA LEU A 89 -13.44 24.86 -10.82
C LEU A 89 -12.04 25.26 -11.30
N ALA A 90 -11.17 24.29 -11.59
CA ALA A 90 -9.87 24.52 -12.18
C ALA A 90 -9.91 24.78 -13.70
N GLY A 91 -11.09 24.81 -14.31
CA GLY A 91 -11.27 25.02 -15.76
C GLY A 91 -10.90 23.81 -16.63
N ARG A 92 -10.69 22.63 -16.03
CA ARG A 92 -10.42 21.38 -16.75
C ARG A 92 -11.73 20.70 -17.10
N THR A 93 -12.04 20.64 -18.39
CA THR A 93 -13.24 19.95 -18.91
C THR A 93 -12.94 18.54 -19.41
N GLN A 94 -11.68 18.18 -19.58
CA GLN A 94 -11.26 16.84 -19.98
C GLN A 94 -11.05 15.94 -18.77
N ASP A 95 -11.44 14.68 -18.93
CA ASP A 95 -11.27 13.65 -17.93
C ASP A 95 -9.77 13.43 -17.68
N PRO A 96 -9.33 13.50 -16.41
CA PRO A 96 -7.92 13.34 -16.11
C PRO A 96 -7.47 11.91 -16.46
N ILE A 97 -6.31 11.81 -17.10
CA ILE A 97 -5.69 10.51 -17.38
C ILE A 97 -5.23 9.94 -16.04
N ARG A 98 -6.02 9.00 -15.50
CA ARG A 98 -5.71 8.27 -14.27
C ARG A 98 -5.73 6.77 -14.48
N LEU A 99 -4.94 6.09 -13.67
CA LEU A 99 -4.85 4.64 -13.65
C LEU A 99 -5.98 4.05 -12.80
N CYS A 100 -6.46 2.87 -13.17
CA CYS A 100 -7.32 2.06 -12.30
C CYS A 100 -6.59 1.64 -11.02
N GLU A 101 -7.35 1.19 -10.01
CA GLU A 101 -6.78 0.81 -8.71
C GLU A 101 -5.67 -0.23 -8.84
N ASP A 102 -5.83 -1.21 -9.73
CA ASP A 102 -4.82 -2.23 -9.99
C ASP A 102 -3.55 -1.66 -10.61
N CYS A 103 -3.68 -0.84 -11.67
CA CYS A 103 -2.53 -0.23 -12.32
C CYS A 103 -1.83 0.77 -11.41
N SER A 104 -2.58 1.50 -10.58
CA SER A 104 -2.01 2.42 -9.59
C SER A 104 -1.21 1.66 -8.54
N ARG A 105 -1.69 0.50 -8.07
CA ARG A 105 -0.99 -0.36 -7.13
C ARG A 105 0.28 -0.93 -7.76
N SER A 106 0.22 -1.35 -9.02
CA SER A 106 1.40 -1.85 -9.76
C SER A 106 2.44 -0.77 -10.07
N GLN A 107 2.05 0.51 -10.20
CA GLN A 107 3.00 1.61 -10.45
C GLN A 107 3.91 1.88 -9.25
N PHE A 108 3.40 1.74 -8.02
CA PHE A 108 4.20 1.93 -6.80
C PHE A 108 5.05 0.71 -6.46
N VAL A 109 4.77 -0.45 -7.06
CA VAL A 109 5.73 -1.54 -7.16
C VAL A 109 6.69 -1.17 -8.29
N ILE A 110 7.64 -0.27 -7.98
CA ILE A 110 8.73 0.01 -8.90
C ILE A 110 9.29 -1.33 -9.38
N SER A 111 9.37 -1.40 -10.70
CA SER A 111 9.98 -2.44 -11.50
C SER A 111 11.44 -2.67 -11.10
N SER A 112 11.68 -3.40 -10.01
CA SER A 112 12.73 -4.41 -10.03
C SER A 112 12.14 -5.57 -10.84
N ALA A 113 12.78 -5.89 -11.95
CA ALA A 113 12.37 -7.00 -12.79
C ALA A 113 12.22 -8.28 -11.94
N GLY A 114 10.97 -8.67 -11.65
CA GLY A 114 10.60 -10.07 -11.53
C GLY A 114 10.88 -10.82 -10.21
N GLY A 115 10.88 -10.16 -9.05
CA GLY A 115 10.90 -10.87 -7.76
C GLY A 115 10.14 -10.13 -6.66
N ALA A 116 9.14 -10.76 -6.07
CA ALA A 116 8.49 -10.25 -4.86
C ALA A 116 9.55 -10.11 -3.76
N VAL A 117 9.79 -8.89 -3.30
CA VAL A 117 10.71 -8.62 -2.18
C VAL A 117 10.07 -9.18 -0.91
N PRO A 118 10.71 -10.12 -0.19
CA PRO A 118 10.15 -10.70 1.03
C PRO A 118 10.01 -9.64 2.12
N ALA A 119 9.01 -9.79 3.00
CA ALA A 119 8.75 -8.85 4.08
C ALA A 119 10.00 -8.67 4.96
N GLY A 120 10.48 -7.42 5.07
CA GLY A 120 11.70 -7.08 5.82
C GLY A 120 12.97 -6.97 4.98
N ALA A 121 12.93 -7.25 3.68
CA ALA A 121 14.08 -7.05 2.81
C ALA A 121 14.24 -5.59 2.36
N GLU A 122 15.48 -5.10 2.40
CA GLU A 122 15.87 -3.73 2.07
C GLU A 122 16.64 -3.69 0.74
N VAL A 123 16.42 -2.64 -0.05
CA VAL A 123 17.13 -2.43 -1.31
C VAL A 123 18.40 -1.62 -1.04
N MET A 124 19.56 -2.25 -1.24
CA MET A 124 20.89 -1.67 -1.01
C MET A 124 21.52 -1.21 -2.34
N PRO A 125 22.25 -0.08 -2.37
CA PRO A 125 23.00 0.34 -3.56
C PRO A 125 24.21 -0.57 -3.82
N CYS A 126 24.60 -0.71 -5.09
CA CYS A 126 25.81 -1.40 -5.49
C CYS A 126 27.05 -0.65 -4.99
N GLN A 127 28.01 -1.37 -4.41
CA GLN A 127 29.23 -0.76 -3.86
C GLN A 127 30.35 -0.54 -4.91
N VAL A 128 30.15 -0.98 -6.16
CA VAL A 128 31.13 -0.75 -7.24
C VAL A 128 31.17 0.73 -7.60
N ALA A 129 32.37 1.31 -7.65
CA ALA A 129 32.58 2.69 -8.03
C ALA A 129 31.96 2.99 -9.42
N GLY A 130 31.01 3.95 -9.47
CA GLY A 130 30.34 4.35 -10.70
C GLY A 130 29.16 3.47 -11.12
N CYS A 131 28.80 2.43 -10.35
CA CYS A 131 27.60 1.62 -10.62
C CYS A 131 26.38 2.21 -9.92
N SER A 132 25.28 2.41 -10.65
CA SER A 132 23.98 2.86 -10.11
C SER A 132 23.00 1.71 -9.84
N GLY A 133 23.47 0.46 -9.91
CA GLY A 133 22.63 -0.72 -9.66
C GLY A 133 22.25 -0.86 -8.19
N SER A 134 21.23 -1.67 -7.91
CA SER A 134 20.79 -2.01 -6.55
C SER A 134 20.59 -3.52 -6.41
N TRP A 135 20.68 -4.02 -5.19
CA TRP A 135 20.45 -5.42 -4.85
C TRP A 135 19.60 -5.53 -3.58
N VAL A 136 19.01 -6.70 -3.34
CA VAL A 136 18.10 -6.92 -2.21
C VAL A 136 18.82 -7.62 -1.06
N TYR A 137 18.83 -7.00 0.11
CA TYR A 137 19.26 -7.58 1.37
C TYR A 137 18.06 -8.19 2.10
N ALA A 138 18.09 -9.50 2.35
CA ALA A 138 17.11 -10.16 3.20
C ALA A 138 17.67 -10.32 4.63
N PRO A 139 16.88 -10.04 5.68
CA PRO A 139 17.29 -10.28 7.07
C PRO A 139 17.70 -11.74 7.27
N GLY A 140 18.89 -11.97 7.85
CA GLY A 140 19.48 -13.30 8.04
C GLY A 140 20.56 -13.66 7.01
N MET A 141 20.78 -12.84 5.98
CA MET A 141 21.89 -13.00 5.05
C MET A 141 23.19 -12.45 5.66
N SER A 142 24.27 -13.24 5.64
CA SER A 142 25.59 -12.80 6.07
C SER A 142 26.22 -11.90 5.00
N LEU A 143 26.52 -10.66 5.37
CA LEU A 143 27.30 -9.74 4.54
C LEU A 143 28.73 -9.67 5.06
N SER A 144 29.69 -9.74 4.15
CA SER A 144 31.08 -9.44 4.43
C SER A 144 31.20 -7.97 4.84
N THR A 145 32.10 -7.66 5.76
CA THR A 145 32.44 -6.28 6.10
C THR A 145 33.06 -5.63 4.86
N ALA A 146 32.52 -4.47 4.46
CA ALA A 146 33.16 -3.68 3.42
C ALA A 146 34.32 -2.90 4.06
N ASP A 147 35.55 -3.26 3.67
CA ASP A 147 36.71 -2.43 3.96
C ASP A 147 36.70 -1.23 3.00
N PRO A 148 36.65 0.03 3.49
CA PRO A 148 36.63 1.21 2.64
C PRO A 148 37.94 1.43 1.87
N ASP A 149 39.03 0.76 2.25
CA ASP A 149 40.35 0.86 1.62
C ASP A 149 40.66 -0.33 0.69
N ALA A 150 39.76 -1.32 0.64
CA ALA A 150 39.90 -2.42 -0.32
C ALA A 150 39.58 -1.92 -1.73
N ALA A 151 40.50 -2.17 -2.66
CA ALA A 151 40.36 -1.81 -4.08
C ALA A 151 39.14 -2.47 -4.75
N GLU A 152 38.58 -3.53 -4.16
CA GLU A 152 37.44 -4.26 -4.72
C GLU A 152 36.40 -4.60 -3.64
N PRO A 153 35.12 -4.23 -3.84
CA PRO A 153 34.07 -4.57 -2.88
C PRO A 153 33.74 -6.08 -2.92
N PRO A 154 33.29 -6.66 -1.79
CA PRO A 154 32.81 -8.05 -1.72
C PRO A 154 31.63 -8.32 -2.65
N LEU A 155 31.60 -9.51 -3.26
CA LEU A 155 30.58 -9.91 -4.24
C LEU A 155 29.15 -9.84 -3.69
N ASP A 156 28.97 -10.04 -2.38
CA ASP A 156 27.69 -10.01 -1.67
C ASP A 156 27.09 -8.61 -1.50
N ARG A 157 27.83 -7.55 -1.86
CA ARG A 157 27.40 -6.13 -1.83
C ARG A 157 27.32 -5.48 -3.22
N MET A 158 27.29 -6.30 -4.26
CA MET A 158 27.25 -5.89 -5.66
C MET A 158 25.90 -6.23 -6.29
N CYS A 159 25.45 -5.44 -7.27
CA CYS A 159 24.27 -5.78 -8.07
C CYS A 159 24.53 -7.02 -8.96
N ASP A 160 23.47 -7.61 -9.49
CA ASP A 160 23.55 -8.81 -10.31
C ASP A 160 24.42 -8.62 -11.56
N ASP A 161 24.33 -7.47 -12.22
CA ASP A 161 25.16 -7.16 -13.39
C ASP A 161 26.66 -7.17 -13.06
N CYS A 162 27.05 -6.52 -11.96
CA CYS A 162 28.46 -6.49 -11.55
C CYS A 162 28.93 -7.85 -11.00
N ARG A 163 28.04 -8.70 -10.50
CA ARG A 163 28.37 -10.08 -10.13
C ARG A 163 28.65 -10.93 -11.37
N VAL A 164 27.79 -10.84 -12.39
CA VAL A 164 27.97 -11.56 -13.66
C VAL A 164 29.25 -11.12 -14.37
N GLN A 165 29.58 -9.83 -14.35
CA GLN A 165 30.85 -9.32 -14.90
C GLN A 165 32.10 -9.89 -14.19
N ARG A 166 31.96 -10.41 -12.97
CA ARG A 166 33.05 -11.01 -12.17
C ARG A 166 32.91 -12.52 -12.06
N ASP A 167 32.22 -13.15 -13.02
CA ASP A 167 31.96 -14.59 -13.11
C ASP A 167 31.28 -15.19 -11.86
N ALA A 168 30.60 -14.35 -11.07
CA ALA A 168 29.79 -14.81 -9.95
C ALA A 168 28.33 -14.98 -10.39
N PRO A 169 27.63 -16.04 -9.93
CA PRO A 169 26.22 -16.20 -10.25
C PRO A 169 25.41 -15.02 -9.66
N GLY A 170 24.53 -14.46 -10.46
CA GLY A 170 23.54 -13.48 -10.01
C GLY A 170 22.70 -14.06 -8.87
N ARG A 171 22.28 -13.21 -7.94
CA ARG A 171 21.39 -13.57 -6.83
C ARG A 171 19.95 -13.57 -7.34
N ASP A 172 19.70 -14.26 -8.46
CA ASP A 172 18.37 -14.38 -9.02
C ASP A 172 17.53 -15.28 -8.09
N PRO A 173 16.47 -14.76 -7.45
CA PRO A 173 15.59 -15.57 -6.60
C PRO A 173 14.92 -16.73 -7.36
N ARG A 174 14.89 -16.72 -8.71
CA ARG A 174 14.35 -17.80 -9.54
C ARG A 174 15.27 -19.02 -9.61
N ARG A 175 16.59 -18.86 -9.41
CA ARG A 175 17.55 -19.98 -9.51
C ARG A 175 17.72 -20.74 -8.20
N MET A 176 17.43 -20.12 -7.06
CA MET A 176 17.45 -20.84 -5.76
C MET A 176 16.31 -21.85 -5.64
N SER A 177 15.21 -21.68 -6.37
CA SER A 177 14.11 -22.65 -6.43
C SER A 177 14.41 -23.91 -7.26
N ALA A 178 15.44 -23.88 -8.12
CA ALA A 178 15.81 -25.05 -8.92
C ALA A 178 16.69 -26.05 -8.14
N GLY A 179 17.52 -25.56 -7.19
CA GLY A 179 18.42 -26.42 -6.41
C GLY A 179 17.76 -27.22 -5.28
N GLN A 180 16.55 -26.83 -4.86
CA GLN A 180 15.77 -27.59 -3.86
C GLN A 180 14.93 -28.71 -4.49
N ALA A 181 14.67 -28.67 -5.80
CA ALA A 181 13.98 -29.75 -6.52
C ALA A 181 14.90 -30.98 -6.68
N ASP A 182 16.18 -30.77 -6.99
CA ASP A 182 17.13 -31.88 -7.20
C ASP A 182 17.50 -32.64 -5.90
N GLN A 183 17.45 -32.00 -4.73
CA GLN A 183 17.70 -32.69 -3.45
C GLN A 183 16.48 -33.50 -2.96
N ALA A 184 15.26 -33.08 -3.32
CA ALA A 184 14.05 -33.83 -3.01
C ALA A 184 13.93 -35.12 -3.86
N ASP A 185 14.34 -35.07 -5.12
CA ASP A 185 14.34 -36.25 -6.01
C ASP A 185 15.41 -37.28 -5.61
N GLN A 186 16.61 -36.84 -5.20
CA GLN A 186 17.65 -37.76 -4.72
C GLN A 186 17.32 -38.39 -3.36
N ALA A 187 16.63 -37.66 -2.48
CA ALA A 187 16.14 -38.22 -1.21
C ALA A 187 15.00 -39.23 -1.44
N ALA A 188 14.08 -38.96 -2.38
CA ALA A 188 13.00 -39.90 -2.73
C ALA A 188 13.54 -41.19 -3.37
N ALA A 189 14.57 -41.10 -4.22
CA ALA A 189 15.20 -42.26 -4.84
C ALA A 189 15.97 -43.16 -3.83
N GLN A 190 16.57 -42.56 -2.80
CA GLN A 190 17.26 -43.32 -1.74
C GLN A 190 16.30 -44.02 -0.77
N ILE A 191 15.12 -43.43 -0.53
CA ILE A 191 14.07 -44.05 0.30
C ILE A 191 13.39 -45.21 -0.45
N ALA A 192 13.16 -45.07 -1.76
CA ALA A 192 12.53 -46.12 -2.57
C ALA A 192 13.41 -47.39 -2.75
N ALA A 193 14.74 -47.25 -2.68
CA ALA A 193 15.66 -48.38 -2.77
C ALA A 193 15.82 -49.16 -1.44
N ALA A 194 15.37 -48.60 -0.31
CA ALA A 194 15.57 -49.17 1.02
C ALA A 194 14.33 -49.89 1.59
N THR A 195 13.19 -49.87 0.90
CA THR A 195 11.92 -50.46 1.39
C THR A 195 11.53 -51.80 0.74
N ASP A 196 12.39 -52.41 -0.07
CA ASP A 196 12.12 -53.69 -0.77
C ASP A 196 12.91 -54.89 -0.22
N GLU A 197 13.36 -54.88 1.03
CA GLU A 197 13.78 -56.12 1.71
C GLU A 197 13.55 -55.97 3.22
N SER A 198 12.44 -56.50 3.75
CA SER A 198 12.36 -57.20 5.06
C SER A 198 10.91 -57.55 5.42
N ASP A 199 10.62 -58.84 5.31
CA ASP A 199 9.43 -59.57 5.78
C ASP A 199 9.34 -59.57 7.34
N PRO A 200 8.16 -59.75 7.95
CA PRO A 200 7.89 -59.38 9.33
C PRO A 200 8.13 -60.52 10.33
N SER A 201 8.53 -60.18 11.55
CA SER A 201 8.44 -61.09 12.70
C SER A 201 8.11 -60.32 13.98
N ALA A 202 7.19 -60.93 14.72
CA ALA A 202 6.50 -60.44 15.91
C ALA A 202 7.42 -60.20 17.13
N ASP A 203 6.99 -59.31 18.03
CA ASP A 203 6.92 -59.47 19.49
C ASP A 203 6.31 -58.17 20.07
N GLU A 204 5.06 -58.14 20.55
CA GLU A 204 4.61 -58.48 21.91
C GLU A 204 5.13 -57.55 23.02
N SER A 205 4.19 -57.13 23.88
CA SER A 205 4.39 -56.49 25.21
C SER A 205 4.82 -55.02 25.25
N SER A 206 4.35 -54.15 26.15
CA SER A 206 3.33 -54.21 27.20
C SER A 206 3.33 -52.81 27.86
N GLN A 207 2.14 -52.29 28.20
CA GLN A 207 1.86 -51.50 29.42
C GLN A 207 2.54 -50.09 29.51
N GLN A 208 1.99 -49.02 30.09
CA GLN A 208 0.94 -48.81 31.07
C GLN A 208 0.62 -47.29 31.12
N ALA A 209 -0.65 -46.93 31.22
CA ALA A 209 -1.09 -45.65 31.82
C ALA A 209 -1.28 -45.88 33.34
N PRO A 210 -1.28 -44.86 34.24
CA PRO A 210 -2.37 -43.87 34.28
C PRO A 210 -2.06 -42.48 34.91
N ALA A 211 -3.11 -41.63 34.83
CA ALA A 211 -3.56 -40.54 35.75
C ALA A 211 -2.67 -39.28 35.91
N ALA A 212 -3.11 -38.05 35.57
CA ALA A 212 -4.21 -37.23 36.15
C ALA A 212 -3.96 -36.87 37.63
N ALA A 213 -4.22 -35.68 38.17
CA ALA A 213 -4.46 -34.32 37.71
C ALA A 213 -4.38 -33.48 39.02
N ASP A 214 -3.67 -32.35 39.02
CA ASP A 214 -3.50 -31.40 40.14
C ASP A 214 -3.04 -30.09 39.44
N GLU A 215 -3.44 -28.85 39.70
CA GLU A 215 -4.05 -28.14 40.82
C GLU A 215 -4.66 -26.82 40.27
N ILE A 216 -5.79 -26.41 40.86
CA ILE A 216 -6.08 -25.10 41.50
C ILE A 216 -5.90 -23.79 40.71
N ALA A 217 -6.97 -22.99 40.67
CA ALA A 217 -6.96 -21.60 41.14
C ALA A 217 -8.39 -21.09 41.39
N ASP A 218 -8.65 -20.76 42.66
CA ASP A 218 -9.70 -19.84 43.12
C ASP A 218 -9.22 -18.40 42.89
#